data_AF-A0A9E4ASX0-F1
#
_entry.id   AF-A0A9E4ASX0-F1
#
_cell.length_a   1.000
_cell.length_b   1.000
_cell.length_c   1.000
_cell.angle_alpha   90.00
_cell.angle_beta   90.00
_cell.angle_gamma   90.00
#
_symmetry.space_group_name_H-M   'P 1'
#
loop_
_entity.id
_entity.type
_entity.pdbx_description
1 polymer ?
#
loop_
_entity_poly.entity_id
_entity_poly.type
_entity_poly.pdbx_seq_one_letter_code
_entity_poly.pdbx_strand_id
1 'polypeptide(L)'
;MRTQENDALATPDQPAKTVQSRPTAQGVDSRTIVGNGILITGEITGTGDVEIRGTVSGSIVLKNNIATISKSGVAKASVTAKNVDVSGRVEGD
;
A
#
# COMPACT_ATOMS: atom_id res chain seq x y z
N MET A 1 6.66 25.53 -59.31
CA MET A 1 5.56 25.27 -58.36
C MET A 1 6.05 24.08 -57.52
N ARG A 2 6.52 24.21 -56.26
CA ARG A 2 5.74 24.29 -54.99
C ARG A 2 4.47 23.41 -55.09
N THR A 3 4.29 22.33 -54.33
CA THR A 3 4.16 22.19 -52.86
C THR A 3 4.11 20.66 -52.57
N GLN A 4 4.95 20.05 -51.72
CA GLN A 4 4.69 19.62 -50.34
C GLN A 4 3.35 18.89 -50.11
N GLU A 5 3.40 17.64 -49.63
CA GLU A 5 2.63 17.20 -48.45
C GLU A 5 3.28 15.94 -47.85
N ASN A 6 3.70 16.05 -46.60
CA ASN A 6 4.06 14.92 -45.74
C ASN A 6 2.76 14.32 -45.21
N ASP A 7 2.67 13.00 -45.13
CA ASP A 7 1.98 12.27 -44.06
C ASP A 7 2.42 10.79 -44.21
N ALA A 8 3.30 10.25 -43.36
CA ALA A 8 2.99 9.75 -42.02
C ALA A 8 1.81 8.76 -42.11
N LEU A 9 1.93 7.47 -41.76
CA LEU A 9 2.17 6.90 -40.44
C LEU A 9 2.24 5.37 -40.64
N ALA A 10 3.30 4.73 -40.13
CA ALA A 10 3.23 3.91 -38.91
C ALA A 10 2.61 2.51 -39.09
N THR A 11 3.49 1.55 -38.84
CA THR A 11 3.39 0.10 -38.71
C THR A 11 2.32 -0.37 -37.68
N PRO A 12 2.10 -1.68 -37.53
CA PRO A 12 0.81 -2.36 -37.60
C PRO A 12 0.03 -2.37 -36.27
N ASP A 13 -1.26 -2.63 -36.43
CA ASP A 13 -2.26 -3.12 -35.47
C ASP A 13 -1.69 -3.79 -34.20
N GLN A 14 -1.42 -2.98 -33.17
CA GLN A 14 -1.42 -3.41 -31.78
C GLN A 14 -2.29 -2.44 -31.00
N PRO A 15 -3.56 -2.75 -30.74
CA PRO A 15 -4.30 -2.02 -29.72
C PRO A 15 -3.58 -2.22 -28.38
N ALA A 16 -2.94 -1.13 -27.96
CA ALA A 16 -2.25 -0.97 -26.70
C ALA A 16 -3.13 -1.42 -25.53
N LYS A 17 -2.53 -2.17 -24.60
CA LYS A 17 -3.08 -2.45 -23.27
C LYS A 17 -3.57 -1.15 -22.63
N THR A 18 -4.86 -0.88 -22.73
CA THR A 18 -5.51 0.25 -22.05
C THR A 18 -6.78 -0.24 -21.40
N VAL A 19 -6.63 -0.85 -20.22
CA VAL A 19 -7.68 -0.74 -19.21
C VAL A 19 -7.10 0.06 -18.06
N GLN A 20 -7.39 1.35 -18.16
CA GLN A 20 -7.12 2.38 -17.19
C GLN A 20 -7.53 1.90 -15.79
N SER A 21 -6.61 2.10 -14.85
CA SER A 21 -6.78 1.95 -13.42
C SER A 21 -8.15 2.44 -12.97
N ARG A 22 -9.06 1.53 -12.63
CA ARG A 22 -10.29 1.87 -11.93
C ARG A 22 -9.88 2.26 -10.51
N PRO A 23 -9.98 3.54 -10.08
CA PRO A 23 -9.95 3.83 -8.66
C PRO A 23 -11.31 3.37 -8.15
N THR A 24 -11.43 2.09 -7.82
CA THR A 24 -12.62 1.59 -7.13
C THR A 24 -12.62 2.23 -5.76
N ALA A 25 -13.53 3.19 -5.58
CA ALA A 25 -14.10 3.66 -4.34
C ALA A 25 -13.10 3.76 -3.18
N GLN A 26 -12.56 4.97 -3.01
CA GLN A 26 -12.16 5.41 -1.67
C GLN A 26 -13.45 5.43 -0.83
N GLY A 27 -13.80 4.28 -0.26
CA GLY A 27 -14.44 4.29 1.04
C GLY A 27 -13.58 5.15 1.94
N VAL A 28 -14.21 5.92 2.82
CA VAL A 28 -13.50 6.59 3.90
C VAL A 28 -13.09 5.50 4.89
N ASP A 29 -12.26 4.56 4.42
CA ASP A 29 -11.62 3.54 5.22
C ASP A 29 -10.60 4.34 6.03
N SER A 30 -10.87 4.46 7.33
CA SER A 30 -10.06 5.23 8.27
C SER A 30 -8.71 4.52 8.44
N ARG A 31 -7.87 4.60 7.40
CA ARG A 31 -6.58 3.94 7.31
C ARG A 31 -5.59 4.72 8.16
N THR A 32 -5.12 4.08 9.21
CA THR A 32 -4.13 4.65 10.11
C THR A 32 -2.75 4.38 9.56
N ILE A 33 -1.95 5.42 9.31
CA ILE A 33 -0.59 5.27 8.77
C ILE A 33 0.41 5.68 9.84
N VAL A 34 1.24 4.74 10.28
CA VAL A 34 2.41 5.02 11.11
C VAL A 34 3.54 5.46 10.19
N GLY A 35 3.92 6.74 10.30
CA GLY A 35 4.96 7.34 9.47
C GLY A 35 6.35 6.72 9.66
N ASN A 36 7.21 6.92 8.65
CA ASN A 36 8.62 6.56 8.75
C ASN A 36 9.32 7.39 9.85
N GLY A 37 10.22 6.77 10.61
CA GLY A 37 10.92 7.40 11.73
C GLY A 37 10.14 7.46 13.05
N ILE A 38 8.91 6.96 13.08
CA ILE A 38 8.12 6.82 14.30
C ILE A 38 8.48 5.51 14.99
N LEU A 39 8.70 5.57 16.31
CA LEU A 39 8.81 4.40 17.19
C LEU A 39 7.57 4.36 18.09
N ILE A 40 6.79 3.29 17.98
CA ILE A 40 5.65 3.04 18.88
C ILE A 40 6.05 1.95 19.86
N THR A 41 5.84 2.18 21.17
CA THR A 41 6.09 1.20 22.23
C THR A 41 4.82 1.01 23.07
N GLY A 42 4.30 -0.22 23.14
CA GLY A 42 3.09 -0.55 23.92
C GLY A 42 2.09 -1.42 23.17
N GLU A 43 0.79 -1.19 23.40
CA GLU A 43 -0.29 -1.91 22.73
C GLU A 43 -1.03 -1.01 21.74
N ILE A 44 -1.30 -1.52 20.53
CA ILE A 44 -2.08 -0.86 19.48
C ILE A 44 -3.36 -1.66 19.26
N THR A 45 -4.50 -1.02 19.49
CA THR A 45 -5.83 -1.56 19.21
C THR A 45 -6.58 -0.61 18.29
N GLY A 46 -7.32 -1.16 17.33
CA GLY A 46 -8.03 -0.35 16.36
C GLY A 46 -9.15 -1.10 15.62
N THR A 47 -10.10 -0.33 15.12
CA THR A 47 -11.23 -0.82 14.31
C THR A 47 -11.09 -0.50 12.83
N GLY A 48 -10.00 0.17 12.41
CA GLY A 48 -9.66 0.43 11.02
C GLY A 48 -8.40 -0.30 10.56
N ASP A 49 -8.10 -0.19 9.28
CA ASP A 49 -6.87 -0.73 8.69
C ASP A 49 -5.65 0.08 9.13
N VAL A 50 -4.52 -0.60 9.33
CA VAL A 50 -3.29 0.03 9.81
C VAL A 50 -2.16 -0.25 8.83
N GLU A 51 -1.42 0.79 8.47
CA GLU A 51 -0.19 0.69 7.68
C GLU A 51 1.01 1.14 8.51
N ILE A 52 2.01 0.28 8.63
CA ILE A 52 3.23 0.51 9.42
C ILE A 52 4.39 0.81 8.47
N ARG A 53 4.81 2.08 8.41
CA ARG A 53 6.02 2.54 7.69
C ARG A 53 7.20 2.84 8.61
N GLY A 54 7.00 2.78 9.94
CA GLY A 54 8.01 3.01 10.97
C GLY A 54 8.31 1.78 11.80
N THR A 55 8.78 1.97 13.04
CA THR A 55 9.11 0.90 13.98
C THR A 55 8.01 0.74 15.03
N VAL A 56 7.55 -0.47 15.27
CA VAL A 56 6.55 -0.77 16.30
C VAL A 56 7.12 -1.81 17.26
N SER A 57 6.92 -1.64 18.57
CA SER A 57 7.34 -2.61 19.58
C SER A 57 6.25 -2.81 20.63
N GLY A 58 5.93 -4.08 20.92
CA GLY A 58 4.86 -4.47 21.85
C GLY A 58 3.81 -5.36 21.20
N SER A 59 2.55 -4.94 21.14
CA SER A 59 1.43 -5.77 20.67
C SER A 59 0.51 -5.01 19.74
N ILE A 60 0.12 -5.60 18.61
CA ILE A 60 -0.82 -5.03 17.64
C ILE A 60 -2.03 -5.95 17.55
N VAL A 61 -3.23 -5.44 17.85
CA VAL A 61 -4.48 -6.21 17.88
C VAL A 61 -5.54 -5.55 17.01
N LEU A 62 -5.81 -6.18 15.87
CA LEU A 62 -6.70 -5.73 14.80
C LEU A 62 -7.68 -6.85 14.43
N LYS A 63 -8.58 -7.18 15.35
CA LYS A 63 -9.44 -8.39 15.29
C LYS A 63 -10.15 -8.62 13.94
N ASN A 64 -10.60 -7.56 13.28
CA ASN A 64 -11.38 -7.66 12.03
C ASN A 64 -10.77 -6.90 10.85
N ASN A 65 -9.55 -6.38 10.98
CA ASN A 65 -8.96 -5.44 10.01
C ASN A 65 -7.65 -5.96 9.43
N ILE A 66 -7.10 -5.17 8.51
CA ILE A 66 -5.87 -5.48 7.80
C ILE A 66 -4.71 -4.72 8.45
N ALA A 67 -3.65 -5.46 8.80
CA ALA A 67 -2.37 -4.89 9.15
C ALA A 67 -1.45 -4.93 7.92
N THR A 68 -0.95 -3.78 7.48
CA THR A 68 0.02 -3.68 6.38
C THR A 68 1.36 -3.22 6.95
N ILE A 69 2.42 -4.00 6.77
CA ILE A 69 3.79 -3.59 7.09
C ILE A 69 4.46 -3.20 5.78
N SER A 70 4.71 -1.91 5.57
CA SER A 70 5.38 -1.41 4.36
C SER A 70 6.86 -1.82 4.36
N LYS A 71 7.55 -1.69 3.21
CA LYS A 71 8.97 -2.07 3.06
C LYS A 71 9.93 -1.40 4.05
N SER A 72 9.61 -0.17 4.48
CA SER A 72 10.38 0.57 5.48
C SER A 72 9.98 0.25 6.93
N GLY A 73 8.87 -0.49 7.12
CA GLY A 73 8.31 -0.81 8.42
C GLY A 73 9.03 -1.97 9.10
N VAL A 74 9.24 -1.84 10.41
CA VAL A 74 9.83 -2.86 11.28
C VAL A 74 8.88 -3.10 12.45
N ALA A 75 8.23 -4.27 12.49
CA ALA A 75 7.34 -4.64 13.59
C ALA A 75 8.05 -5.59 14.55
N LYS A 76 8.51 -5.08 15.69
CA LYS A 76 9.10 -5.82 16.82
C LYS A 76 8.04 -6.17 17.87
N ALA A 77 6.98 -6.81 17.45
CA ALA A 77 5.73 -6.91 18.20
C ALA A 77 4.91 -8.13 17.79
N SER A 78 4.01 -8.58 18.66
CA SER A 78 3.03 -9.60 18.30
C SER A 78 1.89 -9.00 17.51
N VAL A 79 1.62 -9.53 16.31
CA VAL A 79 0.63 -8.97 15.38
C VAL A 79 -0.55 -9.92 15.23
N THR A 80 -1.66 -9.59 15.90
CA THR A 80 -2.92 -10.30 15.76
C THR A 80 -3.85 -9.49 14.86
N ALA A 81 -4.11 -9.95 13.64
CA ALA A 81 -5.06 -9.32 12.74
C ALA A 81 -5.87 -10.34 11.93
N LYS A 82 -6.97 -9.90 11.30
CA LYS A 82 -7.72 -10.75 10.36
C LYS A 82 -6.89 -11.08 9.13
N ASN A 83 -6.17 -10.09 8.61
CA ASN A 83 -5.27 -10.26 7.48
C ASN A 83 -4.01 -9.42 7.71
N VAL A 84 -2.84 -9.96 7.34
CA VAL A 84 -1.57 -9.26 7.47
C VAL A 84 -0.88 -9.26 6.11
N ASP A 85 -0.58 -8.06 5.60
CA ASP A 85 0.25 -7.85 4.41
C ASP A 85 1.63 -7.39 4.85
N VAL A 86 2.67 -8.16 4.52
CA VAL A 86 4.05 -7.89 4.97
C VAL A 86 4.95 -7.65 3.76
N SER A 87 5.35 -6.39 3.59
CA SER A 87 6.38 -5.96 2.64
C SER A 87 7.71 -5.61 3.31
N GLY A 88 7.72 -5.45 4.64
CA GLY A 88 8.88 -5.04 5.46
C GLY A 88 9.49 -6.16 6.30
N ARG A 89 9.92 -5.83 7.52
CA ARG A 89 10.48 -6.78 8.49
C ARG A 89 9.54 -6.92 9.70
N VAL A 90 9.30 -8.15 10.11
CA VAL A 90 8.51 -8.48 11.30
C VAL A 90 9.37 -9.38 12.19
N GLU A 91 9.45 -9.04 13.47
CA GLU A 91 10.23 -9.70 14.52
C GLU A 91 9.31 -9.84 15.75
N GLY A 92 8.56 -10.93 15.85
CA GLY A 92 7.59 -11.17 16.93
C GLY A 92 6.76 -12.42 16.67
N ASP A 93 5.87 -12.74 17.60
CA ASP A 93 4.98 -13.91 17.57
C ASP A 93 3.57 -13.57 17.09
#